data_AF-A0AAN7D1Q8-F1
#
_entry.id   AF-A0AAN7D1Q8-F1
#
_cell.length_a   1.000
_cell.length_b   1.000
_cell.length_c   1.000
_cell.angle_alpha   90.00
_cell.angle_beta   90.00
_cell.angle_gamma   90.00
#
_symmetry.space_group_name_H-M   'P 1'
#
loop_
_entity.id
_entity.type
_entity.pdbx_description
1 polymer ?
#
loop_
_entity_poly.entity_id
_entity_poly.type
_entity_poly.pdbx_seq_one_letter_code
_entity_poly.pdbx_strand_id
1 'polypeptide(L)'
;MLTLKSLILAGGLAALTEAHMILRKPAPFTSPAPNQSPISMDGSDYPCHSNGGAFSGTATQMEKGSKQELAFTGSAVHGGGSCQVSITYDEKPTKESSFKVIHSIEGGCPARAETIPQCSTGNLEGCNLPGDASMQTPDTYEFTIPEDLPSGKATLAWTWFNSVGNREFYMMCAPVEITGSGGSESALAGLPDMAVANTAIAGTCTTEAGKYYKFPNPGKSVETNEGWADFVTLGGECVAPGGSGSGSGSGNTGGSATPAAEMGAPTPAVRGRRPYWKA
;
A
#
# COMPACT_ATOMS: atom_id res chain seq x y z
N MET A 1 -20.35 -18.37 -62.90
CA MET A 1 -19.92 -17.07 -62.40
C MET A 1 -19.83 -17.16 -60.88
N LEU A 2 -18.62 -17.38 -60.35
CA LEU A 2 -18.33 -17.41 -58.91
C LEU A 2 -17.82 -16.01 -58.53
N THR A 3 -18.50 -15.30 -57.64
CA THR A 3 -17.98 -14.07 -57.04
C THR A 3 -17.57 -14.36 -55.59
N LEU A 4 -16.26 -14.53 -55.41
CA LEU A 4 -15.59 -14.66 -54.13
C LEU A 4 -15.56 -13.28 -53.46
N LYS A 5 -16.36 -13.06 -52.42
CA LYS A 5 -16.23 -11.85 -51.57
C LYS A 5 -15.18 -12.14 -50.51
N SER A 6 -14.01 -11.52 -50.68
CA SER A 6 -12.95 -11.49 -49.67
C SER A 6 -13.46 -10.82 -48.40
N LEU A 7 -13.58 -11.58 -47.31
CA LEU A 7 -13.62 -11.01 -45.96
C LEU A 7 -12.20 -10.66 -45.55
N ILE A 8 -11.89 -9.37 -45.51
CA ILE A 8 -10.71 -8.86 -44.82
C ILE A 8 -11.04 -8.88 -43.33
N LEU A 9 -10.52 -9.88 -42.61
CA LEU A 9 -10.55 -9.90 -41.15
C LEU A 9 -9.45 -8.93 -40.65
N ALA A 10 -9.81 -7.67 -40.47
CA ALA A 10 -8.97 -6.72 -39.76
C ALA A 10 -9.04 -7.05 -38.26
N GLY A 11 -8.14 -7.92 -37.80
CA GLY A 11 -7.91 -8.13 -36.36
C GLY A 11 -7.29 -6.87 -35.79
N GLY A 12 -8.10 -6.04 -35.13
CA GLY A 12 -7.62 -4.87 -34.39
C GLY A 12 -6.71 -5.32 -33.26
N LEU A 13 -5.46 -4.89 -33.30
CA LEU A 13 -4.52 -5.01 -32.20
C LEU A 13 -5.02 -4.07 -31.10
N ALA A 14 -5.77 -4.60 -30.12
CA ALA A 14 -6.15 -3.84 -28.95
C ALA A 14 -4.86 -3.51 -28.18
N ALA A 15 -4.46 -2.25 -28.18
CA ALA A 15 -3.43 -1.77 -27.27
C ALA A 15 -3.95 -2.02 -25.85
N LEU A 16 -3.33 -2.94 -25.13
CA LEU A 16 -3.55 -3.11 -23.69
C LEU A 16 -2.96 -1.87 -23.02
N THR A 17 -3.77 -0.84 -22.82
CA THR A 17 -3.38 0.28 -21.97
C THR A 17 -3.37 -0.26 -20.55
N GLU A 18 -2.17 -0.52 -20.02
CA GLU A 18 -1.98 -0.84 -18.61
C GLU A 18 -2.59 0.30 -17.79
N ALA A 19 -3.61 0.01 -17.00
CA ALA A 19 -4.39 1.03 -16.29
C ALA A 19 -4.28 0.94 -14.77
N HIS A 20 -3.30 0.17 -14.29
CA HIS A 20 -3.02 -0.02 -12.87
C HIS A 20 -2.47 1.26 -12.22
N MET A 21 -2.27 1.17 -10.92
CA MET A 21 -2.16 2.30 -10.02
C MET A 21 -0.72 2.80 -9.91
N ILE A 22 -0.56 4.12 -10.00
CA ILE A 22 0.69 4.87 -9.82
C ILE A 22 0.57 5.72 -8.55
N LEU A 23 1.63 5.73 -7.74
CA LEU A 23 1.80 6.71 -6.66
C LEU A 23 1.92 8.13 -7.24
N ARG A 24 1.03 9.04 -6.85
CA ARG A 24 1.05 10.46 -7.24
C ARG A 24 1.59 11.35 -6.13
N LYS A 25 1.30 11.02 -4.88
CA LYS A 25 1.83 11.71 -3.69
C LYS A 25 2.28 10.68 -2.64
N PRO A 26 3.51 10.79 -2.11
CA PRO A 26 4.59 11.67 -2.60
C PRO A 26 4.95 11.41 -4.07
N ALA A 27 5.59 12.39 -4.72
CA ALA A 27 5.97 12.24 -6.11
C ALA A 27 6.99 11.07 -6.24
N PRO A 28 6.73 10.07 -7.10
CA PRO A 28 7.63 8.93 -7.25
C PRO A 28 8.95 9.35 -7.89
N PHE A 29 9.93 8.44 -7.87
CA PHE A 29 11.11 8.60 -8.70
C PHE A 29 10.74 8.79 -10.18
N THR A 30 11.53 9.61 -10.88
CA THR A 30 11.48 9.77 -12.34
C THR A 30 12.42 8.79 -13.06
N SER A 31 13.41 8.26 -12.34
CA SER A 31 14.21 7.10 -12.73
C SER A 31 14.35 6.23 -11.47
N PRO A 32 13.98 4.93 -11.49
CA PRO A 32 13.18 4.30 -12.55
C PRO A 32 11.89 5.09 -12.77
N ALA A 33 11.41 5.12 -14.02
CA ALA A 33 10.13 5.77 -14.32
C ALA A 33 9.01 5.01 -13.60
N PRO A 34 7.94 5.70 -13.15
CA PRO A 34 6.82 5.04 -12.49
C PRO A 34 6.26 3.92 -13.37
N ASN A 35 6.18 2.72 -12.81
CA ASN A 35 5.73 1.53 -13.51
C ASN A 35 4.43 1.03 -12.89
N GLN A 36 3.42 0.83 -13.72
CA GLN A 36 2.08 0.39 -13.30
C GLN A 36 1.98 -1.11 -13.09
N SER A 37 2.88 -1.89 -13.70
CA SER A 37 2.87 -3.34 -13.55
C SER A 37 3.27 -3.76 -12.13
N PRO A 38 2.80 -4.93 -11.66
CA PRO A 38 3.29 -5.48 -10.41
C PRO A 38 4.77 -5.84 -10.52
N ILE A 39 5.44 -5.93 -9.37
CA ILE A 39 6.79 -6.50 -9.28
C ILE A 39 6.76 -7.90 -9.87
N SER A 40 7.78 -8.21 -10.65
CA SER A 40 7.90 -9.48 -11.36
C SER A 40 7.88 -10.64 -10.37
N MET A 41 7.20 -11.74 -10.75
CA MET A 41 7.07 -12.93 -9.90
C MET A 41 8.43 -13.55 -9.53
N ASP A 42 9.44 -13.43 -10.39
CA ASP A 42 10.81 -13.87 -10.10
C ASP A 42 11.62 -12.88 -9.25
N GLY A 43 11.05 -11.70 -8.97
CA GLY A 43 11.67 -10.64 -8.19
C GLY A 43 12.82 -9.93 -8.89
N SER A 44 12.95 -10.06 -10.21
CA SER A 44 14.06 -9.47 -10.99
C SER A 44 14.11 -7.94 -10.89
N ASP A 45 12.95 -7.29 -10.78
CA ASP A 45 12.79 -5.83 -10.74
C ASP A 45 12.54 -5.29 -9.32
N TYR A 46 12.57 -6.13 -8.29
CA TYR A 46 12.53 -5.70 -6.89
C TYR A 46 13.89 -5.14 -6.42
N PRO A 47 13.92 -4.04 -5.64
CA PRO A 47 12.81 -3.16 -5.30
C PRO A 47 12.60 -2.02 -6.32
N CYS A 48 11.45 -1.35 -6.21
CA CYS A 48 11.13 -0.09 -6.91
C CYS A 48 11.08 -0.15 -8.45
N HIS A 49 10.98 -1.33 -9.07
CA HIS A 49 11.14 -1.51 -10.52
C HIS A 49 12.48 -0.99 -11.07
N SER A 50 13.51 -0.95 -10.22
CA SER A 50 14.78 -0.32 -10.57
C SER A 50 15.51 -1.07 -11.67
N ASN A 51 15.44 -2.41 -11.71
CA ASN A 51 16.20 -3.26 -12.64
C ASN A 51 17.71 -2.94 -12.66
N GLY A 52 18.28 -2.52 -11.52
CA GLY A 52 19.67 -2.05 -11.42
C GLY A 52 19.92 -0.67 -12.05
N GLY A 53 18.86 0.06 -12.40
CA GLY A 53 18.89 1.40 -12.95
C GLY A 53 19.15 2.51 -11.93
N ALA A 54 19.24 3.74 -12.44
CA ALA A 54 19.49 4.92 -11.61
C ALA A 54 18.26 5.33 -10.81
N PHE A 55 18.48 5.91 -9.63
CA PHE A 55 17.47 6.59 -8.83
C PHE A 55 17.58 8.11 -9.00
N SER A 56 16.53 8.74 -9.51
CA SER A 56 16.45 10.19 -9.69
C SER A 56 15.03 10.71 -9.53
N GLY A 57 14.89 11.92 -9.00
CA GLY A 57 13.62 12.57 -8.74
C GLY A 57 13.81 13.72 -7.75
N THR A 58 12.82 14.57 -7.59
CA THR A 58 12.85 15.63 -6.58
C THR A 58 12.34 15.12 -5.26
N ALA A 59 13.18 15.15 -4.22
CA ALA A 59 12.78 14.70 -2.90
C ALA A 59 11.61 15.53 -2.36
N THR A 60 10.56 14.84 -1.91
CA THR A 60 9.47 15.48 -1.17
C THR A 60 9.93 15.74 0.26
N GLN A 61 9.93 17.00 0.69
CA GLN A 61 10.29 17.38 2.06
C GLN A 61 9.18 16.97 3.02
N MET A 62 9.52 16.21 4.06
CA MET A 62 8.57 15.73 5.05
C MET A 62 9.10 16.01 6.45
N GLU A 63 8.43 16.87 7.20
CA GLU A 63 8.81 17.16 8.58
C GLU A 63 8.38 16.01 9.49
N LYS A 64 9.22 15.66 10.47
CA LYS A 64 8.84 14.75 11.55
C LYS A 64 7.55 15.19 12.24
N GLY A 65 6.66 14.23 12.52
CA GLY A 65 5.33 14.49 13.10
C GLY A 65 4.31 15.08 12.12
N SER A 66 4.71 15.47 10.91
CA SER A 66 3.78 16.01 9.93
C SER A 66 2.92 14.92 9.30
N LYS A 67 1.68 15.29 8.98
CA LYS A 67 0.78 14.50 8.13
C LYS A 67 1.14 14.70 6.66
N GLN A 68 1.20 13.59 5.94
CA GLN A 68 1.53 13.52 4.53
C GLN A 68 0.36 12.90 3.78
N GLU A 69 0.05 13.47 2.61
CA GLU A 69 -0.98 12.97 1.72
C GLU A 69 -0.43 11.81 0.88
N LEU A 70 -1.19 10.70 0.84
CA LEU A 70 -0.97 9.57 -0.03
C LEU A 70 -2.07 9.54 -1.09
N ALA A 71 -1.69 9.64 -2.36
CA ALA A 71 -2.64 9.73 -3.46
C ALA A 71 -2.15 9.02 -4.72
N PHE A 72 -3.09 8.60 -5.57
CA PHE A 72 -2.80 7.74 -6.70
C PHE A 72 -3.40 8.24 -8.03
N THR A 73 -2.90 7.66 -9.12
CA THR A 73 -3.43 7.79 -10.49
C THR A 73 -3.53 6.40 -11.11
N GLY A 74 -4.63 6.07 -11.77
CA GLY A 74 -4.91 4.80 -12.41
C GLY A 74 -6.40 4.48 -12.29
N SER A 75 -6.86 3.47 -13.03
CA SER A 75 -8.26 3.03 -12.99
C SER A 75 -8.44 1.59 -12.52
N ALA A 76 -7.43 0.74 -12.65
CA ALA A 76 -7.48 -0.65 -12.19
C ALA A 76 -7.09 -0.77 -10.71
N VAL A 77 -8.07 -0.54 -9.83
CA VAL A 77 -7.90 -0.63 -8.37
C VAL A 77 -8.14 -2.03 -7.82
N HIS A 78 -8.56 -2.99 -8.64
CA HIS A 78 -8.68 -4.42 -8.29
C HIS A 78 -9.45 -4.74 -7.01
N GLY A 79 -10.59 -4.07 -6.81
CA GLY A 79 -11.35 -4.24 -5.56
C GLY A 79 -10.57 -3.76 -4.34
N GLY A 80 -9.67 -2.80 -4.51
CA GLY A 80 -8.78 -2.33 -3.46
C GLY A 80 -7.80 -3.41 -3.02
N GLY A 81 -7.68 -3.59 -1.71
CA GLY A 81 -6.71 -4.49 -1.13
C GLY A 81 -6.12 -3.89 0.14
N SER A 82 -4.86 -4.20 0.42
CA SER A 82 -4.17 -3.68 1.61
C SER A 82 -2.79 -3.17 1.23
N CYS A 83 -2.38 -2.08 1.86
CA CYS A 83 -1.16 -1.36 1.51
C CYS A 83 -0.29 -1.11 2.73
N GLN A 84 1.01 -0.94 2.49
CA GLN A 84 1.92 -0.35 3.47
C GLN A 84 2.66 0.84 2.87
N VAL A 85 2.93 1.81 3.72
CA VAL A 85 3.91 2.88 3.50
C VAL A 85 5.10 2.56 4.37
N SER A 86 6.26 2.40 3.73
CA SER A 86 7.51 2.00 4.36
C SER A 86 8.64 2.93 3.98
N ILE A 87 9.70 2.98 4.78
CA ILE A 87 10.85 3.84 4.57
C ILE A 87 12.17 3.08 4.69
N THR A 88 13.15 3.44 3.87
CA THR A 88 14.57 3.08 4.03
C THR A 88 15.42 4.34 3.84
N TYR A 89 16.56 4.44 4.53
CA TYR A 89 17.53 5.52 4.28
C TYR A 89 18.51 5.19 3.14
N ASP A 90 18.34 4.03 2.49
CA ASP A 90 19.02 3.76 1.23
C ASP A 90 18.43 4.66 0.13
N GLU A 91 19.21 5.65 -0.32
CA GLU A 91 18.83 6.51 -1.47
C GLU A 91 18.75 5.73 -2.80
N LYS A 92 19.35 4.53 -2.84
CA LYS A 92 19.35 3.61 -3.98
C LYS A 92 19.05 2.20 -3.48
N PRO A 93 17.78 1.89 -3.14
CA PRO A 93 17.47 0.61 -2.54
C PRO A 93 17.83 -0.57 -3.43
N THR A 94 18.31 -1.64 -2.79
CA THR A 94 18.63 -2.92 -3.43
C THR A 94 17.81 -4.04 -2.79
N LYS A 95 18.03 -5.30 -3.19
CA LYS A 95 17.34 -6.46 -2.60
C LYS A 95 17.67 -6.67 -1.13
N GLU A 96 18.80 -6.12 -0.69
CA GLU A 96 19.32 -6.17 0.66
C GLU A 96 18.79 -5.02 1.54
N SER A 97 18.17 -4.00 0.94
CA SER A 97 17.57 -2.89 1.68
C SER A 97 16.43 -3.35 2.58
N SER A 98 16.45 -2.89 3.83
CA SER A 98 15.35 -3.09 4.77
C SER A 98 14.39 -1.90 4.69
N PHE A 99 13.17 -2.17 4.24
CA PHE A 99 12.09 -1.19 4.28
C PHE A 99 11.31 -1.35 5.58
N LYS A 100 11.13 -0.25 6.30
CA LYS A 100 10.51 -0.20 7.62
C LYS A 100 9.13 0.44 7.58
N VAL A 101 8.11 -0.26 8.09
CA VAL A 101 6.71 0.17 8.02
C VAL A 101 6.49 1.38 8.92
N ILE A 102 5.96 2.46 8.35
CA ILE A 102 5.51 3.65 9.09
C ILE A 102 3.99 3.79 9.12
N HIS A 103 3.28 3.18 8.17
CA HIS A 103 1.82 3.17 8.14
C HIS A 103 1.28 1.96 7.37
N SER A 104 0.22 1.34 7.88
CA SER A 104 -0.50 0.26 7.20
C SER A 104 -1.95 0.68 6.93
N ILE A 105 -2.44 0.39 5.73
CA ILE A 105 -3.84 0.58 5.33
C ILE A 105 -4.42 -0.81 5.05
N GLU A 106 -5.24 -1.29 5.96
CA GLU A 106 -5.86 -2.61 5.92
C GLU A 106 -7.27 -2.48 5.33
N GLY A 107 -7.41 -2.88 4.07
CA GLY A 107 -8.66 -2.76 3.34
C GLY A 107 -8.78 -1.44 2.57
N GLY A 108 -9.38 -1.51 1.39
CA GLY A 108 -9.77 -0.33 0.63
C GLY A 108 -8.67 0.56 0.12
N CYS A 109 -7.44 0.09 0.00
CA CYS A 109 -6.36 0.82 -0.69
C CYS A 109 -6.05 0.14 -2.03
N PRO A 110 -5.83 0.89 -3.14
CA PRO A 110 -5.70 2.35 -3.24
C PRO A 110 -7.00 3.13 -3.45
N ALA A 111 -8.16 2.47 -3.51
CA ALA A 111 -9.46 3.14 -3.56
C ALA A 111 -10.48 2.34 -2.73
N ARG A 112 -11.43 3.06 -2.12
CA ARG A 112 -12.48 2.57 -1.22
C ARG A 112 -13.73 2.17 -2.01
N ALA A 113 -14.45 1.12 -1.63
CA ALA A 113 -15.56 0.59 -2.42
C ALA A 113 -16.70 1.61 -2.47
N GLU A 114 -16.85 2.35 -1.37
CA GLU A 114 -17.85 3.39 -1.18
C GLU A 114 -17.68 4.56 -2.16
N THR A 115 -16.48 4.78 -2.69
CA THR A 115 -16.21 5.87 -3.65
C THR A 115 -16.24 5.41 -5.10
N ILE A 116 -16.46 4.11 -5.33
CA ILE A 116 -16.53 3.53 -6.66
C ILE A 116 -17.96 3.05 -6.89
N PRO A 117 -18.77 3.75 -7.72
CA PRO A 117 -20.20 3.51 -7.85
C PRO A 117 -20.62 2.07 -8.20
N GLN A 118 -19.76 1.32 -8.89
CA GLN A 118 -19.97 -0.06 -9.31
C GLN A 118 -19.52 -1.09 -8.25
N CYS A 119 -18.81 -0.67 -7.22
CA CYS A 119 -18.28 -1.55 -6.19
C CYS A 119 -19.30 -1.69 -5.07
N SER A 120 -19.46 -2.93 -4.61
CA SER A 120 -20.22 -3.24 -3.40
C SER A 120 -19.58 -4.43 -2.72
N THR A 121 -19.83 -4.60 -1.42
CA THR A 121 -19.33 -5.75 -0.65
C THR A 121 -19.76 -7.10 -1.23
N GLY A 122 -20.82 -7.15 -2.05
CA GLY A 122 -21.29 -8.34 -2.75
C GLY A 122 -20.82 -8.48 -4.21
N ASN A 123 -20.13 -7.48 -4.77
CA ASN A 123 -19.60 -7.53 -6.13
C ASN A 123 -18.29 -6.73 -6.22
N LEU A 124 -17.19 -7.41 -5.91
CA LEU A 124 -15.83 -6.88 -6.02
C LEU A 124 -15.20 -7.20 -7.38
N GLU A 125 -15.74 -8.18 -8.11
CA GLU A 125 -15.30 -8.47 -9.48
C GLU A 125 -15.65 -7.31 -10.40
N GLY A 126 -14.65 -6.81 -11.14
CA GLY A 126 -14.80 -5.61 -11.97
C GLY A 126 -14.85 -4.29 -11.20
N CYS A 127 -14.54 -4.31 -9.89
CA CYS A 127 -14.40 -3.11 -9.07
C CYS A 127 -13.12 -2.34 -9.46
N ASN A 128 -13.25 -1.53 -10.51
CA ASN A 128 -12.26 -0.61 -11.04
C ASN A 128 -12.91 0.75 -11.24
N LEU A 129 -12.15 1.83 -11.22
CA LEU A 129 -12.69 3.17 -11.43
C LEU A 129 -13.10 3.37 -12.92
N PRO A 130 -14.14 4.17 -13.21
CA PRO A 130 -14.56 4.43 -14.58
C PRO A 130 -13.59 5.39 -15.28
N GLY A 131 -12.57 4.87 -15.96
CA GLY A 131 -11.63 5.68 -16.75
C GLY A 131 -10.37 4.91 -17.15
N ASP A 132 -9.31 5.65 -17.48
CA ASP A 132 -8.05 5.12 -17.98
C ASP A 132 -6.89 5.33 -16.98
N ALA A 133 -5.69 4.97 -17.44
CA ALA A 133 -4.43 5.06 -16.69
C ALA A 133 -4.11 6.48 -16.16
N SER A 134 -4.74 7.53 -16.66
CA SER A 134 -4.53 8.94 -16.26
C SER A 134 -5.50 9.43 -15.19
N MET A 135 -6.50 8.61 -14.81
CA MET A 135 -7.49 9.02 -13.83
C MET A 135 -6.89 9.17 -12.44
N GLN A 136 -7.12 10.29 -11.77
CA GLN A 136 -6.77 10.40 -10.34
C GLN A 136 -7.81 9.66 -9.50
N THR A 137 -7.36 8.94 -8.48
CA THR A 137 -8.28 8.28 -7.55
C THR A 137 -9.15 9.31 -6.83
N PRO A 138 -10.44 9.01 -6.58
CA PRO A 138 -11.30 9.88 -5.80
C PRO A 138 -10.86 9.95 -4.32
N ASP A 139 -10.25 8.88 -3.82
CA ASP A 139 -9.71 8.81 -2.46
C ASP A 139 -8.27 9.31 -2.38
N THR A 140 -7.98 9.94 -1.25
CA THR A 140 -6.64 10.15 -0.72
C THR A 140 -6.58 9.60 0.70
N TYR A 141 -5.38 9.22 1.13
CA TYR A 141 -5.10 8.72 2.48
C TYR A 141 -4.10 9.66 3.15
N GLU A 142 -3.95 9.52 4.46
CA GLU A 142 -2.95 10.25 5.23
C GLU A 142 -2.04 9.28 5.97
N PHE A 143 -0.75 9.58 6.02
CA PHE A 143 0.19 8.94 6.94
C PHE A 143 0.98 10.02 7.69
N THR A 144 1.57 9.68 8.83
CA THR A 144 2.36 10.61 9.64
C THR A 144 3.80 10.15 9.68
N ILE A 145 4.75 11.07 9.51
CA ILE A 145 6.17 10.76 9.70
C ILE A 145 6.45 10.59 11.20
N PRO A 146 6.95 9.43 11.67
CA PRO A 146 7.27 9.27 13.08
C PRO A 146 8.31 10.30 13.56
N GLU A 147 8.08 10.87 14.74
CA GLU A 147 8.93 11.94 15.30
C GLU A 147 10.35 11.48 15.65
N ASP A 148 10.53 10.17 15.84
CA ASP A 148 11.76 9.53 16.28
C ASP A 148 12.63 9.00 15.13
N LEU A 149 12.21 9.17 13.87
CA LEU A 149 13.04 8.83 12.70
C LEU A 149 14.27 9.73 12.59
N PRO A 150 15.42 9.24 12.08
CA PRO A 150 16.55 10.09 11.70
C PRO A 150 16.16 11.19 10.71
N SER A 151 16.87 12.32 10.69
CA SER A 151 16.72 13.29 9.59
C SER A 151 17.63 12.89 8.42
N GLY A 152 17.23 13.18 7.19
CA GLY A 152 18.04 12.93 6.01
C GLY A 152 17.23 12.46 4.80
N LYS A 153 17.94 12.24 3.70
CA LYS A 153 17.37 11.67 2.49
C LYS A 153 17.02 10.22 2.72
N ALA A 154 15.88 9.82 2.20
CA ALA A 154 15.35 8.47 2.31
C ALA A 154 14.53 8.10 1.07
N THR A 155 14.24 6.82 0.94
CA THR A 155 13.29 6.29 -0.02
C THR A 155 12.04 5.84 0.72
N LEU A 156 10.89 6.38 0.33
CA LEU A 156 9.58 5.91 0.77
C LEU A 156 9.03 4.95 -0.27
N ALA A 157 8.47 3.82 0.17
CA ALA A 157 7.80 2.83 -0.68
C ALA A 157 6.33 2.74 -0.31
N TRP A 158 5.46 2.89 -1.31
CA TRP A 158 4.09 2.40 -1.26
C TRP A 158 4.06 0.99 -1.83
N THR A 159 3.46 0.08 -1.09
CA THR A 159 3.22 -1.31 -1.53
C THR A 159 1.76 -1.67 -1.43
N TRP A 160 1.32 -2.57 -2.29
CA TRP A 160 -0.09 -2.96 -2.37
C TRP A 160 -0.27 -4.43 -2.76
N PHE A 161 -1.09 -5.12 -1.99
CA PHE A 161 -1.64 -6.44 -2.29
C PHE A 161 -3.09 -6.28 -2.75
N ASN A 162 -3.34 -6.55 -4.03
CA ASN A 162 -4.65 -6.43 -4.63
C ASN A 162 -5.61 -7.53 -4.17
N SER A 163 -6.87 -7.17 -3.93
CA SER A 163 -7.90 -8.13 -3.52
C SER A 163 -8.32 -9.03 -4.70
N VAL A 164 -8.66 -8.43 -5.84
CA VAL A 164 -9.20 -9.10 -7.02
C VAL A 164 -8.14 -9.23 -8.13
N GLY A 165 -8.21 -10.26 -8.96
CA GLY A 165 -7.27 -10.49 -10.06
C GLY A 165 -6.14 -11.46 -9.70
N ASN A 166 -4.99 -11.35 -10.37
CA ASN A 166 -3.83 -12.19 -10.07
C ASN A 166 -3.29 -11.92 -8.66
N ARG A 167 -2.52 -12.85 -8.10
CA ARG A 167 -1.84 -12.62 -6.81
C ARG A 167 -0.57 -11.83 -7.10
N GLU A 168 -0.62 -10.53 -6.89
CA GLU A 168 0.42 -9.59 -7.31
C GLU A 168 0.95 -8.79 -6.11
N PHE A 169 2.13 -8.21 -6.30
CA PHE A 169 2.74 -7.27 -5.35
C PHE A 169 3.13 -6.02 -6.11
N TYR A 170 2.44 -4.92 -5.84
CA TYR A 170 2.76 -3.63 -6.42
C TYR A 170 3.69 -2.87 -5.51
N MET A 171 4.67 -2.17 -6.08
CA MET A 171 5.60 -1.35 -5.32
C MET A 171 5.99 -0.11 -6.12
N MET A 172 5.78 1.07 -5.55
CA MET A 172 6.26 2.33 -6.12
C MET A 172 7.08 3.09 -5.07
N CYS A 173 8.21 3.64 -5.49
CA CYS A 173 9.12 4.34 -4.59
C CYS A 173 9.21 5.83 -4.91
N ALA A 174 9.40 6.64 -3.87
CA ALA A 174 9.54 8.09 -3.94
C ALA A 174 10.77 8.55 -3.17
N PRO A 175 11.56 9.50 -3.72
CA PRO A 175 12.58 10.19 -2.94
C PRO A 175 11.90 11.12 -1.94
N VAL A 176 12.32 11.04 -0.68
CA VAL A 176 11.86 11.94 0.38
C VAL A 176 13.05 12.46 1.17
N GLU A 177 12.86 13.57 1.85
CA GLU A 177 13.84 14.08 2.81
C GLU A 177 13.12 14.37 4.12
N ILE A 178 13.51 13.61 5.15
CA ILE A 178 12.98 13.73 6.50
C ILE A 178 13.68 14.89 7.19
N THR A 179 12.90 15.90 7.57
CA THR A 179 13.41 17.14 8.17
C THR A 179 13.01 17.26 9.65
N GLY A 180 13.70 18.13 10.38
CA GLY A 180 13.57 18.28 11.82
C GLY A 180 14.84 17.88 12.57
N SER A 181 14.81 17.90 13.90
CA SER A 181 15.93 17.54 14.77
C SER A 181 15.70 16.21 15.48
N GLY A 182 16.74 15.64 16.09
CA GLY A 182 16.65 14.39 16.85
C GLY A 182 16.45 13.13 16.01
N GLY A 183 15.88 12.08 16.61
CA GLY A 183 15.69 10.76 16.03
C GLY A 183 16.90 9.84 16.14
N SER A 184 16.71 8.55 15.87
CA SER A 184 17.78 7.55 16.04
C SER A 184 17.65 6.36 15.08
N GLU A 185 18.78 5.76 14.72
CA GLU A 185 18.82 4.49 13.99
C GLU A 185 18.11 3.37 14.74
N SER A 186 18.12 3.41 16.08
CA SER A 186 17.36 2.46 16.90
C SER A 186 15.85 2.61 16.76
N ALA A 187 15.34 3.82 16.54
CA ALA A 187 13.92 4.05 16.30
C ALA A 187 13.50 3.47 14.95
N LEU A 188 14.31 3.70 13.90
CA LEU A 188 14.13 3.07 12.59
C LEU A 188 14.20 1.54 12.68
N ALA A 189 15.21 1.00 13.37
CA ALA A 189 15.40 -0.44 13.54
C ALA A 189 14.26 -1.10 14.34
N GLY A 190 13.62 -0.36 15.24
CA GLY A 190 12.47 -0.81 16.03
C GLY A 190 11.14 -0.83 15.25
N LEU A 191 11.11 -0.30 14.03
CA LEU A 191 9.94 -0.42 13.16
C LEU A 191 9.90 -1.82 12.51
N PRO A 192 8.70 -2.35 12.23
CA PRO A 192 8.55 -3.60 11.51
C PRO A 192 9.14 -3.57 10.11
N ASP A 193 9.60 -4.72 9.63
CA ASP A 193 9.90 -4.89 8.21
C ASP A 193 8.62 -4.88 7.38
N MET A 194 8.73 -4.31 6.18
CA MET A 194 7.66 -4.28 5.19
C MET A 194 7.27 -5.69 4.75
N ALA A 195 5.96 -5.90 4.63
CA ALA A 195 5.41 -7.14 4.11
C ALA A 195 5.69 -7.28 2.61
N VAL A 196 6.13 -8.46 2.20
CA VAL A 196 6.34 -8.85 0.80
C VAL A 196 5.72 -10.22 0.59
N ALA A 197 4.99 -10.40 -0.51
CA ALA A 197 4.35 -11.65 -0.91
C ALA A 197 4.28 -11.72 -2.43
N ASN A 198 3.86 -12.85 -3.00
CA ASN A 198 3.57 -13.01 -4.43
C ASN A 198 4.78 -12.82 -5.37
N THR A 199 5.99 -12.84 -4.82
CA THR A 199 7.25 -12.78 -5.56
C THR A 199 8.26 -13.73 -4.92
N ALA A 200 9.19 -14.26 -5.71
CA ALA A 200 10.24 -15.16 -5.24
C ALA A 200 11.11 -14.56 -4.12
N ILE A 201 11.17 -13.22 -4.01
CA ILE A 201 11.85 -12.52 -2.91
C ILE A 201 11.21 -12.83 -1.56
N ALA A 202 9.90 -13.09 -1.52
CA ALA A 202 9.17 -13.46 -0.31
C ALA A 202 9.13 -14.98 -0.07
N GLY A 203 9.99 -15.74 -0.75
CA GLY A 203 9.99 -17.20 -0.69
C GLY A 203 8.66 -17.79 -1.16
N THR A 204 7.95 -18.47 -0.26
CA THR A 204 6.66 -19.12 -0.55
C THR A 204 5.46 -18.30 -0.08
N CYS A 205 5.64 -17.08 0.43
CA CYS A 205 4.53 -16.26 0.89
C CYS A 205 3.66 -15.83 -0.29
N THR A 206 2.38 -16.19 -0.24
CA THR A 206 1.38 -15.90 -1.26
C THR A 206 0.10 -15.39 -0.63
N THR A 207 -0.59 -14.50 -1.32
CA THR A 207 -1.93 -14.05 -0.93
C THR A 207 -3.00 -14.94 -1.56
N GLU A 208 -4.12 -15.07 -0.87
CA GLU A 208 -5.40 -15.61 -1.35
C GLU A 208 -6.20 -14.56 -2.13
N ALA A 209 -7.00 -15.02 -3.09
CA ALA A 209 -7.88 -14.19 -3.90
C ALA A 209 -9.14 -13.72 -3.14
N GLY A 210 -9.56 -12.48 -3.37
CA GLY A 210 -10.75 -11.89 -2.78
C GLY A 210 -10.62 -11.52 -1.30
N LYS A 211 -9.41 -11.54 -0.75
CA LYS A 211 -9.14 -11.24 0.66
C LYS A 211 -8.52 -9.86 0.85
N TYR A 212 -8.77 -9.29 2.02
CA TYR A 212 -8.07 -8.11 2.54
C TYR A 212 -7.15 -8.54 3.67
N TYR A 213 -5.98 -7.90 3.78
CA TYR A 213 -4.93 -8.38 4.67
C TYR A 213 -4.78 -7.47 5.87
N LYS A 214 -4.92 -8.07 7.06
CA LYS A 214 -4.33 -7.54 8.27
C LYS A 214 -2.87 -7.95 8.33
N PHE A 215 -1.97 -7.00 8.51
CA PHE A 215 -0.55 -7.32 8.56
C PHE A 215 -0.20 -7.86 9.95
N PRO A 216 0.59 -8.96 10.06
CA PRO A 216 1.07 -9.43 11.37
C PRO A 216 1.87 -8.37 12.12
N ASN A 217 2.61 -7.55 11.37
CA ASN A 217 3.43 -6.47 11.90
C ASN A 217 3.06 -5.15 11.21
N PRO A 218 1.91 -4.53 11.55
CA PRO A 218 1.38 -3.38 10.83
C PRO A 218 2.06 -2.05 11.23
N GLY A 219 2.91 -2.07 12.26
CA GLY A 219 3.47 -0.87 12.88
C GLY A 219 2.52 -0.22 13.89
N LYS A 220 2.86 1.00 14.32
CA LYS A 220 2.06 1.76 15.32
C LYS A 220 0.91 2.56 14.69
N SER A 221 0.93 2.76 13.37
CA SER A 221 -0.03 3.58 12.64
C SER A 221 -0.79 2.70 11.66
N VAL A 222 -2.08 2.47 11.93
CA VAL A 222 -2.93 1.56 11.15
C VAL A 222 -4.25 2.24 10.86
N GLU A 223 -4.63 2.25 9.58
CA GLU A 223 -5.98 2.57 9.11
C GLU A 223 -6.66 1.26 8.69
N THR A 224 -7.76 0.88 9.34
CA THR A 224 -8.56 -0.29 8.94
C THR A 224 -9.89 0.18 8.35
N ASN A 225 -10.11 -0.10 7.06
CA ASN A 225 -11.33 0.25 6.37
C ASN A 225 -12.29 -0.95 6.37
N GLU A 226 -13.01 -1.14 7.48
CA GLU A 226 -13.90 -2.31 7.71
C GLU A 226 -15.10 -2.42 6.76
N GLY A 227 -15.34 -1.43 5.89
CA GLY A 227 -16.37 -1.47 4.84
C GLY A 227 -16.11 -2.51 3.73
N TRP A 228 -14.94 -3.16 3.77
CA TRP A 228 -14.53 -4.21 2.85
C TRP A 228 -14.67 -5.60 3.50
N ALA A 229 -15.19 -6.59 2.77
CA ALA A 229 -15.50 -7.90 3.33
C ALA A 229 -14.33 -8.90 3.23
N ASP A 230 -14.22 -9.81 4.21
CA ASP A 230 -13.29 -10.96 4.22
C ASP A 230 -11.80 -10.64 4.51
N PHE A 231 -11.58 -9.99 5.65
CA PHE A 231 -10.24 -9.78 6.22
C PHE A 231 -9.63 -11.08 6.73
N VAL A 232 -8.38 -11.33 6.35
CA VAL A 232 -7.52 -12.40 6.88
C VAL A 232 -6.20 -11.82 7.36
N THR A 233 -5.54 -12.48 8.29
CA THR A 233 -4.16 -12.13 8.64
C THR A 233 -3.21 -12.71 7.59
N LEU A 234 -2.28 -11.89 7.07
CA LEU A 234 -1.26 -12.37 6.14
C LEU A 234 -0.38 -13.42 6.86
N GLY A 235 -0.48 -14.68 6.45
CA GLY A 235 0.21 -15.80 7.11
C GLY A 235 1.63 -16.02 6.55
N GLY A 236 2.55 -16.47 7.42
CA GLY A 236 3.93 -16.83 7.05
C GLY A 236 4.96 -15.72 7.30
N GLU A 237 6.24 -16.02 7.05
CA GLU A 237 7.33 -15.04 7.07
C GLU A 237 7.34 -14.25 5.76
N CYS A 238 6.37 -13.35 5.62
CA CYS A 238 6.15 -12.55 4.42
C CYS A 238 7.02 -11.28 4.41
N VAL A 239 8.35 -11.46 4.42
CA VAL A 239 9.33 -10.37 4.40
C VAL A 239 10.41 -10.66 3.35
N ALA A 240 11.03 -9.62 2.79
CA ALA A 240 12.19 -9.78 1.92
C ALA A 240 13.44 -10.25 2.69
N PRO A 241 14.48 -10.81 2.04
CA PRO A 241 15.68 -11.35 2.69
C PRO A 241 16.48 -10.34 3.53
N GLY A 242 16.36 -9.03 3.24
CA GLY A 242 16.94 -7.95 4.04
C GLY A 242 16.11 -7.55 5.28
N GLY A 243 14.90 -8.10 5.42
CA GLY A 243 14.04 -7.90 6.59
C GLY A 243 14.49 -8.75 7.76
N SER A 244 14.79 -8.12 8.89
CA SER A 244 15.09 -8.81 10.14
C SER A 244 13.81 -9.14 10.87
N GLY A 245 12.97 -10.06 10.34
CA GLY A 245 11.58 -10.37 10.73
C GLY A 245 11.22 -10.33 12.22
N SER A 246 11.27 -9.15 12.84
CA SER A 246 11.19 -8.97 14.28
C SER A 246 9.80 -8.48 14.64
N GLY A 247 8.85 -9.39 14.52
CA GLY A 247 7.55 -9.31 15.15
C GLY A 247 7.50 -10.22 16.35
N SER A 248 8.00 -9.79 17.51
CA SER A 248 7.75 -10.52 18.76
C SER A 248 6.30 -10.35 19.18
N GLY A 249 5.41 -11.18 18.63
CA GLY A 249 4.07 -11.37 19.16
C GLY A 249 4.14 -12.23 20.42
N SER A 250 4.29 -11.60 21.60
CA SER A 250 4.14 -12.29 22.88
C SER A 250 2.68 -12.68 23.09
N GLY A 251 2.30 -13.89 22.67
CA GLY A 251 1.10 -14.55 23.16
C GLY A 251 1.31 -14.97 24.62
N ASN A 252 0.73 -14.23 25.56
CA ASN A 252 0.68 -14.67 26.95
C ASN A 252 -0.74 -15.15 27.29
N THR A 253 -0.91 -16.47 27.28
CA THR A 253 -2.06 -17.14 27.87
C THR A 253 -1.77 -17.41 29.35
N GLY A 254 -2.71 -17.02 30.22
CA GLY A 254 -2.81 -17.55 31.58
C GLY A 254 -2.15 -16.73 32.69
N GLY A 255 -2.97 -16.02 33.47
CA GLY A 255 -2.57 -15.42 34.74
C GLY A 255 -3.74 -14.70 35.42
N SER A 256 -4.50 -15.42 36.24
CA SER A 256 -5.66 -14.92 36.99
C SER A 256 -5.30 -13.94 38.12
N ALA A 257 -6.16 -12.91 38.24
CA ALA A 257 -6.62 -12.18 39.44
C ALA A 257 -5.67 -11.22 40.21
N THR A 258 -6.02 -9.92 40.23
CA THR A 258 -6.85 -9.26 41.28
C THR A 258 -7.19 -7.80 40.91
N PRO A 259 -8.26 -7.19 41.47
CA PRO A 259 -8.89 -5.99 40.90
C PRO A 259 -8.33 -4.69 41.49
N ALA A 260 -8.21 -3.66 40.65
CA ALA A 260 -7.92 -2.28 41.08
C ALA A 260 -9.03 -1.33 40.63
N ALA A 261 -9.61 -0.67 41.64
CA ALA A 261 -10.53 0.46 41.72
C ALA A 261 -11.02 1.17 40.45
N GLU A 262 -12.35 1.33 40.39
CA GLU A 262 -13.09 2.25 39.52
C GLU A 262 -12.58 3.70 39.60
N MET A 263 -12.23 4.27 38.44
CA MET A 263 -12.31 5.71 38.21
C MET A 263 -13.34 5.96 37.11
N GLY A 264 -14.34 6.78 37.45
CA GLY A 264 -15.58 6.97 36.69
C GLY A 264 -15.38 7.43 35.25
N ALA A 265 -16.24 6.90 34.38
CA ALA A 265 -16.33 7.27 32.97
C ALA A 265 -16.93 8.68 32.81
N PRO A 266 -16.39 9.52 31.90
CA PRO A 266 -17.10 10.71 31.46
C PRO A 266 -18.22 10.34 30.47
N THR A 267 -19.39 10.93 30.71
CA THR A 267 -20.63 10.85 29.91
C THR A 267 -20.40 11.13 28.42
N PRO A 268 -21.03 10.39 27.48
CA PRO A 268 -20.98 10.71 26.07
C PRO A 268 -21.85 11.95 25.76
N ALA A 269 -21.25 12.93 25.09
CA ALA A 269 -21.95 14.08 24.54
C ALA A 269 -22.89 13.64 23.40
N VAL A 270 -24.17 14.00 23.53
CA VAL A 270 -25.21 13.79 22.53
C VAL A 270 -24.86 14.56 21.25
N ARG A 271 -24.55 13.84 20.16
CA ARG A 271 -24.40 14.45 18.83
C ARG A 271 -25.77 14.90 18.33
N GLY A 272 -25.98 16.21 18.28
CA GLY A 272 -27.13 16.83 17.63
C GLY A 272 -27.21 16.48 16.15
N ARG A 273 -28.43 16.20 15.66
CA ARG A 273 -28.74 15.94 14.25
C ARG A 273 -28.32 17.15 13.40
N ARG A 274 -27.58 16.92 12.32
CA ARG A 274 -27.33 17.94 11.29
C ARG A 274 -28.55 18.04 10.36
N PRO A 275 -28.96 19.26 9.96
CA PRO A 275 -30.10 19.47 9.07
C PRO A 275 -29.77 19.07 7.62
N TYR A 276 -30.80 18.50 6.99
CA TYR A 276 -30.86 18.09 5.59
C TYR A 276 -30.80 19.33 4.68
N TRP A 277 -29.83 19.42 3.77
CA TRP A 277 -29.88 20.38 2.67
C TRP A 277 -30.27 19.64 1.40
N LYS A 278 -31.41 20.01 0.82
CA LYS A 278 -31.80 19.64 -0.54
C LYS A 278 -31.11 20.58 -1.52
N ALA A 279 -30.46 20.01 -2.53
CA ALA A 279 -30.39 20.52 -3.89
C ALA A 279 -30.53 19.31 -4.81
#